data_AF-A0A7K4US87-F1
#
_entry.id   AF-A0A7K4US87-F1
#
_cell.length_a   1.000
_cell.length_b   1.000
_cell.length_c   1.000
_cell.angle_alpha   90.00
_cell.angle_beta   90.00
_cell.angle_gamma   90.00
#
_symmetry.space_group_name_H-M   'P 1'
#
loop_
_entity.id
_entity.type
_entity.pdbx_description
1 polymer ?
#
loop_
_entity_poly.entity_id
_entity_poly.type
_entity_poly.pdbx_seq_one_letter_code
_entity_poly.pdbx_strand_id
1 'polypeptide(L)' 'CVLCRRAEADPDTCGDKQEKYRLCAHVFCLFFATLLFRQDNEHVGLLGFLPRDIQRAVRRAAQK' A
#
# COMPACT_ATOMS: atom_id res chain seq x y z
N CYS A 1 -4.31 4.04 -6.21
CA CYS A 1 -3.92 3.24 -5.03
C CYS A 1 -4.98 2.18 -4.69
N VAL A 2 -4.58 0.93 -4.50
CA VAL A 2 -5.47 -0.21 -4.19
C VAL A 2 -6.09 -0.14 -2.79
N LEU A 3 -5.49 0.63 -1.87
CA LEU A 3 -5.95 0.76 -0.48
C LEU A 3 -7.01 1.84 -0.31
N CYS A 4 -6.78 3.04 -0.85
CA CYS A 4 -7.76 4.14 -0.76
C CYS A 4 -8.72 4.21 -1.96
N ARG A 5 -8.57 3.32 -2.95
CA ARG A 5 -9.34 3.27 -4.21
C ARG A 5 -9.35 4.56 -5.04
N ARG A 6 -8.52 5.55 -4.70
CA ARG A 6 -8.34 6.78 -5.47
C ARG A 6 -7.12 6.63 -6.38
N ALA A 7 -7.30 6.94 -7.67
CA ALA A 7 -6.26 6.85 -8.68
C ALA A 7 -5.34 8.08 -8.63
N GLU A 8 -5.94 9.26 -8.47
CA GLU A 8 -5.27 10.53 -8.25
C GLU A 8 -5.65 11.01 -6.85
N ALA A 9 -4.65 11.05 -5.97
CA ALA A 9 -4.75 11.72 -4.69
C ALA A 9 -3.61 12.72 -4.63
N ASP A 10 -3.87 13.84 -3.98
CA ASP A 10 -2.88 14.87 -3.75
C ASP A 10 -1.63 14.25 -3.06
N PRO A 11 -0.42 14.44 -3.63
CA PRO A 11 0.81 13.87 -3.08
C PRO A 11 1.10 14.34 -1.66
N ASP A 12 0.72 15.56 -1.28
CA ASP A 12 0.91 16.07 0.08
C ASP A 12 0.00 15.34 1.08
N THR A 13 -1.14 14.83 0.61
CA THR A 13 -2.11 14.10 1.45
C THR A 13 -1.81 12.60 1.53
N CYS A 14 -1.43 11.97 0.42
CA CYS A 14 -1.29 10.51 0.34
C CYS A 14 0.17 10.01 0.23
N GLY A 15 1.11 10.92 -0.04
CA GLY A 15 2.49 10.60 -0.38
C GLY A 15 2.61 10.05 -1.81
N ASP A 16 3.84 9.79 -2.22
CA ASP A 16 4.15 9.30 -3.56
C ASP A 16 3.43 7.99 -3.91
N LYS A 17 3.02 7.89 -5.18
CA LYS A 17 2.42 6.67 -5.72
C LYS A 17 3.52 5.69 -6.11
N GLN A 18 3.54 4.54 -5.43
CA GLN A 18 4.47 3.46 -5.71
C GLN A 18 3.77 2.32 -6.43
N GLU A 19 4.41 1.79 -7.48
CA GLU A 19 3.90 0.68 -8.27
C GLU A 19 4.94 -0.43 -8.41
N LYS A 20 4.58 -1.65 -8.01
CA LYS A 20 5.43 -2.85 -8.17
C LYS A 20 4.57 -4.09 -8.10
N TYR A 21 4.95 -5.16 -8.82
CA TYR A 21 4.21 -6.44 -8.82
C TYR A 21 2.70 -6.30 -9.15
N ARG A 22 2.33 -5.36 -10.03
CA ARG A 22 0.94 -4.98 -10.35
C ARG A 22 0.12 -4.46 -9.16
N LEU A 23 0.79 -4.08 -8.07
CA LEU A 23 0.20 -3.37 -6.94
C LEU A 23 0.61 -1.91 -7.02
N CYS A 24 -0.38 -1.02 -6.95
CA CYS A 24 -0.18 0.43 -6.92
C CYS A 24 -0.74 0.97 -5.61
N ALA A 25 0.11 1.56 -4.77
CA ALA A 25 -0.31 2.14 -3.49
C ALA A 25 0.49 3.40 -3.15
N HIS A 26 -0.15 4.36 -2.48
CA HIS A 26 0.58 5.53 -1.98
C HIS A 26 1.38 5.16 -0.72
N VAL A 27 2.50 5.85 -0.49
CA VAL A 27 3.38 5.61 0.67
C VAL A 27 2.59 5.72 1.98
N PHE A 28 1.83 6.80 2.19
CA PHE A 28 1.09 6.97 3.44
C PHE A 28 -0.06 5.97 3.54
N CYS A 29 -0.69 5.58 2.44
CA CYS A 29 -1.70 4.52 2.48
C CYS A 29 -1.11 3.19 2.97
N LEU A 30 0.13 2.85 2.60
CA LEU A 30 0.80 1.65 3.12
C LEU A 30 1.15 1.81 4.61
N PHE A 31 1.67 2.97 5.01
CA PHE A 31 2.01 3.22 6.42
C PHE A 31 0.79 3.20 7.35
N PHE A 32 -0.34 3.76 6.91
CA PHE A 32 -1.58 3.82 7.71
C PHE A 32 -2.50 2.61 7.50
N ALA A 33 -2.19 1.71 6.57
CA ALA A 33 -2.94 0.47 6.42
C ALA A 33 -2.72 -0.39 7.66
N THR A 34 -3.79 -0.62 8.41
CA THR A 34 -3.76 -1.44 9.62
C THR A 34 -3.26 -2.85 9.26
N LEU A 35 -2.14 -3.25 9.88
CA LEU A 35 -1.55 -4.59 9.84
C LEU A 35 -0.64 -4.90 8.64
N LEU A 36 -0.02 -3.88 8.03
CA LEU A 36 1.15 -4.11 7.20
C LEU A 36 2.41 -4.14 8.08
N PHE A 37 3.06 -5.30 8.15
CA PHE A 37 4.38 -5.43 8.76
C PHE A 37 5.44 -5.19 7.68
N ARG A 38 6.21 -4.12 7.84
CA ARG A 38 7.37 -3.86 6.99
C ARG A 38 8.42 -4.92 7.32
N GLN A 39 8.85 -5.68 6.31
CA GLN A 39 10.05 -6.49 6.45
C GLN A 39 11.27 -5.59 6.29
N ASP A 40 12.32 -5.90 7.06
CA ASP A 40 13.59 -5.18 7.00
C ASP A 40 14.28 -5.32 5.63
N ASN A 41 13.87 -6.34 4.86
CA ASN A 41 14.39 -6.60 3.53
C ASN A 41 13.61 -5.79 2.46
N GLU A 42 14.14 -4.61 2.12
CA GLU A 42 13.61 -3.68 1.13
C GLU A 42 13.45 -4.27 -0.29
N HIS A 43 14.16 -5.36 -0.60
CA HIS A 43 14.01 -6.07 -1.87
C HIS A 43 12.71 -6.88 -1.95
N VAL A 44 12.07 -7.15 -0.82
CA VAL A 44 10.85 -7.94 -0.74
C VAL A 44 9.61 -7.03 -0.85
N GLY A 45 8.84 -7.22 -1.93
CA GLY A 45 7.55 -6.55 -2.10
C GLY A 45 7.64 -5.05 -2.45
N LEU A 46 6.66 -4.28 -1.99
CA LEU A 46 6.49 -2.84 -2.27
C LEU A 46 6.88 -2.05 -1.01
N LEU A 47 7.98 -1.27 -1.05
CA LEU A 47 8.54 -0.56 0.12
C LEU A 47 8.82 -1.47 1.34
N GLY A 48 9.24 -2.72 1.10
CA GLY A 48 9.44 -3.71 2.18
C GLY A 48 8.15 -4.36 2.69
N PHE A 49 6.98 -4.05 2.12
CA PHE A 49 5.72 -4.71 2.45
C PHE A 49 5.44 -5.88 1.52
N LEU A 50 5.11 -7.04 2.11
CA LEU A 50 4.77 -8.24 1.35
C LEU A 50 3.50 -8.01 0.49
N PRO A 51 3.52 -8.42 -0.80
CA PRO A 51 2.34 -8.32 -1.66
C PRO A 51 1.09 -9.01 -1.08
N ARG A 52 1.27 -10.13 -0.36
CA ARG A 52 0.18 -10.87 0.30
C ARG A 52 -0.50 -10.05 1.40
N ASP A 53 0.27 -9.28 2.16
CA ASP A 53 -0.24 -8.45 3.25
C ASP A 53 -0.96 -7.23 2.70
N ILE A 54 -0.39 -6.60 1.66
CA ILE A 54 -1.06 -5.52 0.92
C ILE A 54 -2.41 -5.99 0.39
N GLN A 55 -2.47 -7.16 -0.27
CA GLN A 55 -3.74 -7.71 -0.74
C GLN A 55 -4.73 -8.00 0.40
N ARG A 56 -4.26 -8.45 1.57
CA ARG A 56 -5.10 -8.66 2.74
C ARG A 56 -5.65 -7.33 3.27
N ALA A 57 -4.82 -6.29 3.33
CA ALA A 57 -5.25 -4.94 3.71
C ALA A 57 -6.28 -4.37 2.73
N VAL A 58 -6.07 -4.55 1.42
CA VAL A 58 -7.02 -4.17 0.37
C VAL A 58 -8.37 -4.85 0.56
N ARG A 59 -8.40 -6.17 0.78
CA ARG A 59 -9.65 -6.92 1.03
C ARG A 59 -10.37 -6.44 2.29
N ARG A 60 -9.65 -5.95 3.30
CA ARG A 60 -10.25 -5.41 4.52
C ARG A 60 -10.78 -4.00 4.33
N ALA A 61 -10.01 -3.14 3.66
CA ALA A 61 -10.46 -1.82 3.26
C ALA A 61 -11.70 -1.89 2.35
N ALA A 62 -11.83 -2.98 1.58
CA ALA A 62 -12.99 -3.22 0.73
C ALA A 62 -14.26 -3.67 1.46
N GLN A 63 -14.15 -4.16 2.70
CA GLN A 63 -15.25 -4.68 3.51
C GLN A 63 -15.82 -3.64 4.50
N LYS A 64 -15.33 -2.39 4.45
CA LYS A 64 -15.86 -1.25 5.18
C LYS A 64 -16.56 -0.32 4.21
#